data_AF-A0A846ZVC5-F1
#
_entry.id   AF-A0A846ZVC5-F1
#
_cell.length_a   1.000
_cell.length_b   1.000
_cell.length_c   1.000
_cell.angle_alpha   90.00
_cell.angle_beta   90.00
_cell.angle_gamma   90.00
#
_symmetry.space_group_name_H-M   'P 1'
#
loop_
_entity.id
_entity.type
_entity.pdbx_description
1 polymer ?
#
loop_
_entity_poly.entity_id
_entity_poly.type
_entity_poly.pdbx_seq_one_letter_code
_entity_poly.pdbx_strand_id
1 'polypeptide(L)' 'MFDVAIIGAGVVGCAIAYELSQYELRVALIEKENDVAMGASRANTAIIHGGYDPE' A
#
# COMPACT_ATOMS: atom_id res chain seq x y z
N MET A 1 -8.85 18.95 -6.81
CA MET A 1 -9.77 17.94 -6.25
C MET A 1 -9.17 16.57 -6.58
N PHE A 2 -9.36 15.56 -5.74
CA PHE A 2 -8.90 14.19 -5.99
C PHE A 2 -10.12 13.30 -6.20
N ASP A 3 -9.96 12.26 -7.00
CA ASP A 3 -11.03 11.31 -7.31
C ASP A 3 -11.00 10.13 -6.33
N VAL A 4 -9.81 9.75 -5.86
CA VAL A 4 -9.59 8.73 -4.83
C VAL A 4 -8.57 9.22 -3.79
N ALA A 5 -8.86 8.99 -2.51
CA ALA A 5 -7.90 9.14 -1.42
C ALA A 5 -7.65 7.79 -0.75
N ILE A 6 -6.39 7.39 -0.65
CA ILE A 6 -5.93 6.15 -0.01
C ILE A 6 -5.23 6.54 1.29
N ILE A 7 -5.70 5.98 2.41
CA ILE A 7 -5.13 6.24 3.74
C ILE A 7 -4.26 5.04 4.16
N GLY A 8 -2.97 5.29 4.35
CA GLY A 8 -1.94 4.33 4.69
C GLY A 8 -1.09 3.95 3.47
N ALA A 9 0.21 4.26 3.51
CA ALA A 9 1.19 3.90 2.48
C ALA A 9 2.00 2.65 2.89
N GLY A 10 1.32 1.64 3.44
CA GLY A 10 1.84 0.28 3.51
C GLY A 10 1.81 -0.43 2.15
N VAL A 11 2.25 -1.67 2.09
CA VAL A 11 2.30 -2.47 0.85
C VAL A 11 0.95 -2.54 0.13
N VAL A 12 -0.15 -2.64 0.88
CA VAL A 12 -1.51 -2.68 0.33
C VAL A 12 -1.90 -1.33 -0.29
N GLY A 13 -1.72 -0.22 0.45
CA GLY A 13 -2.08 1.10 -0.06
C GLY A 13 -1.24 1.51 -1.27
N CYS A 14 0.05 1.19 -1.27
CA CYS A 14 0.93 1.39 -2.42
C CYS A 14 0.53 0.52 -3.61
N ALA A 15 0.12 -0.74 -3.40
CA ALA A 15 -0.35 -1.61 -4.47
C ALA A 15 -1.66 -1.09 -5.10
N ILE A 16 -2.58 -0.58 -4.28
CA ILE A 16 -3.82 0.06 -4.77
C ILE A 16 -3.49 1.33 -5.56
N ALA A 17 -2.60 2.19 -5.05
CA ALA A 17 -2.16 3.40 -5.76
C ALA A 17 -1.50 3.06 -7.10
N TYR A 18 -0.68 2.00 -7.13
CA TYR A 18 -0.05 1.48 -8.33
C TYR A 18 -1.08 1.03 -9.36
N GLU A 19 -2.06 0.22 -8.96
CA GLU A 19 -3.13 -0.24 -9.87
C GLU A 19 -3.94 0.94 -10.41
N LEU A 20 -4.33 1.88 -9.54
CA LEU A 20 -5.11 3.05 -9.95
C LEU A 20 -4.32 4.04 -10.82
N SER A 21 -2.98 4.00 -10.79
CA SER A 21 -2.15 4.85 -11.65
C SER A 21 -2.27 4.52 -13.14
N GLN A 22 -2.84 3.36 -13.49
CA GLN A 22 -3.09 2.96 -14.88
C GLN A 22 -4.32 3.62 -15.51
N TYR A 23 -5.09 4.38 -14.73
CA TYR A 23 -6.31 5.06 -15.17
C TYR A 23 -6.11 6.58 -15.12
N GLU A 24 -6.96 7.32 -15.84
CA GLU A 24 -6.99 8.79 -15.78
C GLU A 24 -7.71 9.28 -14.51
N LEU A 25 -7.12 9.01 -13.35
CA LEU A 25 -7.63 9.39 -12.02
C LEU A 25 -6.61 10.24 -11.27
N ARG A 26 -7.08 11.25 -10.54
CA ARG A 26 -6.26 11.98 -9.56
C ARG A 26 -6.34 11.24 -8.23
N VAL A 27 -5.27 10.53 -7.89
CA VAL A 27 -5.19 9.73 -6.66
C VAL A 27 -4.28 10.42 -5.64
N ALA A 28 -4.74 10.52 -4.39
CA ALA A 28 -3.92 10.93 -3.25
C ALA A 28 -3.60 9.72 -2.37
N LEU A 29 -2.33 9.44 -2.12
CA LEU A 29 -1.86 8.46 -1.13
C LEU A 29 -1.33 9.22 0.08
N ILE A 30 -1.84 8.91 1.27
CA ILE A 30 -1.56 9.67 2.49
C ILE A 30 -1.01 8.71 3.56
N GLU A 31 0.13 9.04 4.13
CA GLU A 31 0.77 8.30 5.23
C GLU A 31 0.97 9.23 6.42
N LYS A 32 0.75 8.72 7.63
CA LYS A 32 0.97 9.48 8.87
C LYS A 32 2.44 9.52 9.26
N GLU A 33 3.20 8.48 8.89
CA GLU A 33 4.62 8.39 9.17
C GLU A 33 5.44 9.20 8.18
N ASN A 34 6.71 9.47 8.53
CA ASN A 34 7.61 10.28 7.72
C ASN A 34 8.01 9.62 6.38
N ASP A 35 7.76 8.32 6.21
CA ASP A 35 8.07 7.57 4.99
C ASP A 35 7.05 6.45 4.79
N VAL A 36 7.01 5.88 3.59
CA VAL A 36 6.16 4.73 3.25
C VAL A 36 6.58 3.47 4.01
N ALA A 37 5.66 2.53 4.14
CA ALA A 37 5.86 1.22 4.74
C ALA A 37 6.33 1.21 6.22
N MET A 38 6.38 2.33 6.93
CA MET A 38 6.91 2.46 8.29
C MET A 38 6.17 1.67 9.40
N GLY A 39 5.12 0.92 9.06
CA GLY A 39 4.42 -0.03 9.95
C GLY A 39 4.72 -1.51 9.63
N ALA A 40 3.67 -2.34 9.61
CA ALA A 40 3.76 -3.79 9.37
C ALA A 40 4.46 -4.16 8.04
N SER A 41 4.35 -3.31 7.02
CA SER A 41 4.98 -3.54 5.71
C SER A 41 6.52 -3.43 5.73
N ARG A 42 7.11 -2.77 6.72
CA ARG A 42 8.57 -2.79 6.97
C ARG A 42 8.95 -3.85 8.00
N ALA A 43 8.09 -4.07 8.99
CA ALA A 43 8.33 -5.03 10.08
C ALA A 43 7.77 -6.44 9.74
N ASN A 44 8.25 -7.05 8.66
CA ASN A 44 7.93 -8.43 8.27
C ASN A 44 9.16 -9.17 7.72
N THR A 45 9.02 -10.47 7.44
CA THR A 45 10.10 -11.35 6.96
C THR A 45 10.39 -11.22 5.46
N ALA A 46 9.62 -10.43 4.72
CA ALA A 46 9.68 -10.26 3.26
C ALA A 46 9.54 -11.58 2.47
N ILE A 47 8.85 -12.57 3.04
CA ILE A 47 8.61 -13.86 2.40
C ILE A 47 7.29 -13.81 1.63
N ILE A 48 7.33 -14.18 0.35
CA ILE A 48 6.11 -14.54 -0.40
C ILE A 48 5.77 -15.97 -0.03
N HIS A 49 4.77 -16.12 0.82
CA HIS A 49 4.37 -17.41 1.37
C HIS A 49 3.78 -18.32 0.27
N GLY A 50 4.15 -19.61 0.27
CA GLY A 50 3.65 -20.60 -0.71
C GLY A 50 2.25 -21.16 -0.43
N GLY A 51 1.61 -20.71 0.65
CA GLY A 51 0.28 -21.15 1.11
C GLY A 51 0.24 -22.28 2.15
N TYR A 52 1.37 -22.90 2.48
CA TYR A 52 1.53 -23.84 3.61
C TYR A 52 1.38 -23.14 5.00
N ASP A 53 0.50 -23.59 5.88
CA ASP A 53 0.22 -22.89 7.17
C ASP A 53 -0.42 -21.49 7.03
N PRO A 54 -1.65 -21.41 6.49
CA PRO A 54 -2.37 -20.14 6.29
C PRO A 54 -3.21 -19.70 7.51
N GLU A 55 -3.25 -20.50 8.58
CA GLU A 55 -4.07 -20.27 9.77
C GLU A 55 -3.37 -19.41 10.84
#